data_AF-A0A9Q3V563-F1
#
_entry.id   AF-A0A9Q3V563-F1
#
_cell.length_a   1.000
_cell.length_b   1.000
_cell.length_c   1.000
_cell.angle_alpha   90.00
_cell.angle_beta   90.00
_cell.angle_gamma   90.00
#
_symmetry.space_group_name_H-M   'P 1'
#
loop_
_entity.id
_entity.type
_entity.pdbx_description
1 polymer ?
#
loop_
_entity_poly.entity_id
_entity_poly.type
_entity_poly.pdbx_seq_one_letter_code
_entity_poly.pdbx_strand_id
1 'polypeptide(L)'
;MKSNEILYSKGNNDECHTPDYAVIPIIEYIPKNAIIWCPFDTQNSRFVKEISKTNKVEFSHIDNGKDFYRYEPENWDIIISNPPYTNKRKVFERCMAFNKPFALLMSNTWLNDAAPKQLFMQKELQLLMFDKRVRFNCRGIVNNKITFSSSYYCWNFLPKQIIMHTINTTKAIPKD
;
A
#
# COMPACT_ATOMS: atom_id res chain seq x y z
N MET A 1 -5.29 -17.24 -29.77
CA MET A 1 -6.45 -17.57 -28.90
C MET A 1 -6.61 -16.44 -27.88
N LYS A 2 -7.79 -15.80 -27.88
CA LYS A 2 -8.16 -14.75 -26.93
C LYS A 2 -8.64 -15.42 -25.65
N SER A 3 -7.92 -15.26 -24.55
CA SER A 3 -8.43 -15.60 -23.22
C SER A 3 -7.47 -15.07 -22.18
N ASN A 4 -7.82 -13.94 -21.58
CA ASN A 4 -7.63 -13.62 -20.15
C ASN A 4 -8.22 -12.24 -19.87
N GLU A 5 -9.51 -12.06 -20.18
CA GLU A 5 -10.34 -11.18 -19.36
C GLU A 5 -10.48 -11.87 -18.00
N ILE A 6 -9.48 -11.64 -17.13
CA ILE A 6 -9.68 -11.85 -15.71
C ILE A 6 -10.61 -10.72 -15.29
N LEU A 7 -11.91 -10.98 -15.38
CA LEU A 7 -12.95 -10.21 -14.73
C LEU A 7 -12.60 -10.17 -13.24
N TYR A 8 -12.07 -9.04 -12.79
CA TYR A 8 -11.94 -8.74 -11.37
C TYR A 8 -13.35 -8.75 -10.78
N SER A 9 -13.73 -9.86 -10.15
CA SER A 9 -14.87 -9.85 -9.23
C SER A 9 -14.50 -8.91 -8.08
N LYS A 10 -15.27 -7.84 -7.85
CA LYS A 10 -15.18 -7.02 -6.63
C LYS A 10 -15.22 -7.99 -5.44
N GLY A 11 -14.06 -8.29 -4.86
CA GLY A 11 -13.99 -9.10 -3.65
C GLY A 11 -14.72 -8.33 -2.56
N ASN A 12 -15.59 -9.01 -1.80
CA ASN A 12 -16.40 -8.36 -0.76
C ASN A 12 -15.58 -7.71 0.38
N ASN A 13 -14.25 -7.86 0.38
CA ASN A 13 -13.35 -7.43 1.45
C ASN A 13 -12.22 -6.48 0.98
N ASP A 14 -12.21 -6.01 -0.28
CA ASP A 14 -11.05 -5.29 -0.84
C ASP A 14 -11.07 -3.76 -0.62
N GLU A 15 -12.18 -3.18 -0.15
CA GLU A 15 -12.26 -1.74 0.17
C GLU A 15 -12.16 -1.51 1.69
N CYS A 16 -10.93 -1.42 2.18
CA CYS A 16 -10.63 -1.08 3.56
C CYS A 16 -9.79 0.19 3.64
N HIS A 17 -10.24 1.17 4.42
CA HIS A 17 -9.54 2.43 4.64
C HIS A 17 -8.40 2.28 5.64
N THR A 18 -7.22 2.78 5.25
CA THR A 18 -6.03 2.89 6.10
C THR A 18 -6.13 4.14 6.99
N PRO A 19 -5.95 4.02 8.31
CA PRO A 19 -5.99 5.16 9.22
C PRO A 19 -4.70 6.01 9.14
N ASP A 20 -4.80 7.29 9.50
CA ASP A 20 -3.70 8.27 9.41
C ASP A 20 -2.43 7.80 10.14
N TYR A 21 -2.57 7.20 11.33
CA TYR A 21 -1.43 6.72 12.11
C TYR A 21 -0.62 5.60 11.42
N ALA A 22 -1.19 4.94 10.41
CA ALA A 22 -0.50 3.94 9.60
C ALA A 22 0.06 4.52 8.30
N VAL A 23 -0.41 5.70 7.87
CA VAL A 23 0.11 6.42 6.70
C VAL A 23 1.26 7.34 7.09
N ILE A 24 1.12 8.13 8.15
CA ILE A 24 2.11 9.13 8.58
C ILE A 24 3.54 8.56 8.66
N PRO A 25 3.79 7.36 9.23
CA PRO A 25 5.15 6.83 9.34
C PRO A 25 5.90 6.67 8.01
N ILE A 26 5.21 6.34 6.90
CA ILE A 26 5.89 6.14 5.63
C ILE A 26 6.30 7.46 4.97
N ILE A 27 5.62 8.57 5.31
CA ILE A 27 5.87 9.90 4.76
C ILE A 27 7.27 10.41 5.12
N GLU A 28 7.77 10.06 6.31
CA GLU A 28 9.10 10.46 6.80
C GLU A 28 10.25 10.07 5.86
N TYR A 29 10.04 9.03 5.03
CA TYR A 29 11.04 8.50 4.12
C TYR A 29 10.88 9.00 2.67
N ILE A 30 9.85 9.82 2.40
CA ILE A 30 9.59 10.33 1.05
C ILE A 30 10.58 11.46 0.72
N PRO A 31 11.31 11.40 -0.41
CA PRO A 31 12.13 12.51 -0.87
C PRO A 31 11.27 13.73 -1.20
N LYS A 32 11.69 14.93 -0.79
CA LYS A 32 10.89 16.19 -0.87
C LYS A 32 10.27 16.49 -2.24
N ASN A 33 10.97 16.14 -3.33
CA ASN A 33 10.55 16.49 -4.69
C ASN A 33 9.98 15.29 -5.47
N ALA A 34 9.87 14.12 -4.85
CA ALA A 34 9.33 12.94 -5.51
C ALA A 34 7.83 13.10 -5.79
N ILE A 35 7.40 12.63 -6.97
CA ILE A 35 6.00 12.48 -7.36
C ILE A 35 5.54 11.09 -6.93
N ILE A 36 4.54 11.02 -6.05
CA ILE A 36 4.06 9.77 -5.49
C ILE A 36 2.85 9.28 -6.25
N TRP A 37 2.91 8.04 -6.73
CA TRP A 37 1.75 7.38 -7.31
C TRP A 37 1.04 6.52 -6.24
N CYS A 38 -0.24 6.81 -6.02
CA CYS A 38 -1.16 6.07 -5.15
C CYS A 38 -2.13 5.25 -6.04
N PRO A 39 -1.76 4.04 -6.48
CA PRO A 39 -2.47 3.31 -7.55
C PRO A 39 -3.81 2.67 -7.18
N PHE A 40 -4.14 2.62 -5.89
CA PHE A 40 -5.34 1.96 -5.36
C PHE A 40 -6.18 2.95 -4.53
N ASP A 41 -6.05 4.24 -4.83
CA ASP A 41 -6.54 5.31 -4.00
C ASP A 41 -7.42 6.28 -4.79
N THR A 42 -8.48 6.74 -4.13
CA THR A 42 -9.24 7.91 -4.58
C THR A 42 -8.70 9.16 -3.89
N GLN A 43 -9.12 10.34 -4.36
CA GLN A 43 -8.79 11.63 -3.72
C GLN A 43 -9.14 11.67 -2.22
N ASN A 44 -10.10 10.85 -1.79
CA ASN A 44 -10.54 10.80 -0.40
C ASN A 44 -9.67 9.93 0.51
N SER A 45 -8.75 9.14 -0.04
CA SER A 45 -7.89 8.25 0.75
C SER A 45 -6.93 9.03 1.65
N ARG A 46 -6.51 8.38 2.74
CA ARG A 46 -5.52 8.98 3.66
C ARG A 46 -4.13 9.07 3.04
N PHE A 47 -3.75 8.16 2.15
CA PHE A 47 -2.51 8.29 1.38
C PHE A 47 -2.49 9.58 0.59
N VAL A 48 -3.53 9.84 -0.22
CA VAL A 48 -3.60 11.05 -1.04
C VAL A 48 -3.64 12.30 -0.16
N LYS A 49 -4.50 12.33 0.86
CA LYS A 49 -4.67 13.50 1.73
C LYS A 49 -3.41 13.85 2.53
N GLU A 50 -2.72 12.86 3.08
CA GLU A 50 -1.56 13.12 3.94
C GLU A 50 -0.29 13.39 3.13
N ILE A 51 -0.05 12.64 2.04
CA ILE A 51 1.15 12.81 1.20
C ILE A 51 1.08 14.13 0.41
N SER A 52 -0.12 14.54 -0.04
CA SER A 52 -0.29 15.80 -0.79
C SER A 52 0.07 17.06 0.02
N LYS A 53 0.24 16.96 1.34
CA LYS A 53 0.68 18.07 2.19
C LYS A 53 2.15 18.43 1.95
N THR A 54 2.96 17.50 1.47
CA THR A 54 4.41 17.68 1.30
C THR A 54 4.91 17.35 -0.10
N ASN A 55 4.20 16.50 -0.85
CA ASN A 55 4.63 15.97 -2.14
C ASN A 55 3.53 16.04 -3.17
N LYS A 56 3.90 16.04 -4.46
CA LYS A 56 2.93 15.84 -5.55
C LYS A 56 2.42 14.41 -5.51
N VAL A 57 1.11 14.23 -5.72
CA VAL A 57 0.46 12.92 -5.74
C VAL A 57 -0.32 12.73 -7.02
N GLU A 58 -0.01 11.65 -7.73
CA GLU A 58 -0.86 11.06 -8.76
C GLU A 58 -1.67 9.94 -8.12
N PHE A 59 -2.99 9.94 -8.27
CA PHE A 59 -3.83 8.87 -7.74
C PHE A 59 -4.65 8.20 -8.85
N SER A 60 -4.88 6.91 -8.69
CA SER A 60 -5.73 6.14 -9.57
C SER A 60 -6.53 5.12 -8.79
N HIS A 61 -7.73 4.84 -9.28
CA HIS A 61 -8.60 3.80 -8.74
C HIS A 61 -9.35 3.13 -9.88
N ILE A 62 -9.73 1.86 -9.69
CA ILE A 62 -10.49 1.11 -10.68
C ILE A 62 -11.86 1.75 -10.96
N ASP A 63 -12.49 2.36 -9.95
CA ASP A 63 -13.77 3.06 -10.11
C ASP A 63 -13.65 4.31 -10.99
N ASN A 64 -12.44 4.84 -11.16
CA ASN A 64 -12.16 6.01 -12.02
C ASN A 64 -11.77 5.57 -13.44
N GLY A 65 -11.94 4.29 -13.79
CA GLY A 65 -11.50 3.70 -15.06
C GLY A 65 -9.99 3.52 -15.17
N LYS A 66 -9.23 3.74 -14.09
CA LYS A 66 -7.77 3.64 -14.06
C LYS A 66 -7.35 2.37 -13.34
N ASP A 67 -7.57 1.23 -13.99
CA ASP A 67 -7.15 -0.08 -13.49
C ASP A 67 -5.62 -0.13 -13.37
N PHE A 68 -5.11 -0.40 -12.16
CA PHE A 68 -3.67 -0.53 -11.92
C PHE A 68 -3.04 -1.37 -13.01
N TYR A 69 -3.53 -2.56 -13.34
CA TYR A 69 -2.83 -3.46 -14.28
C TYR A 69 -2.67 -2.94 -15.71
N ARG A 70 -3.40 -1.87 -16.09
CA ARG A 70 -3.40 -1.31 -17.45
C ARG A 70 -3.00 0.16 -17.49
N TYR A 71 -3.26 0.89 -16.42
CA TYR A 71 -2.99 2.32 -16.31
C TYR A 71 -1.63 2.58 -15.66
N GLU A 72 -0.94 3.59 -16.14
CA GLU A 72 0.25 4.17 -15.56
C GLU A 72 0.18 5.69 -15.79
N PRO A 73 0.41 6.53 -14.77
CA PRO A 73 0.48 7.97 -14.95
C PRO A 73 1.75 8.36 -15.70
N GLU A 74 1.72 9.49 -16.41
CA GLU A 74 2.85 9.96 -17.22
C GLU A 74 4.11 10.26 -16.39
N ASN A 75 3.93 10.88 -15.22
CA ASN A 75 5.03 11.31 -14.35
C ASN A 75 4.83 10.77 -12.93
N TRP A 76 5.78 9.97 -12.45
CA TRP A 76 5.79 9.44 -11.09
C TRP A 76 7.18 8.85 -10.75
N ASP A 77 7.54 8.86 -9.47
CA ASP A 77 8.84 8.39 -8.98
C ASP A 77 8.70 7.18 -8.05
N ILE A 78 7.68 7.15 -7.19
CA ILE A 78 7.54 6.16 -6.12
C ILE A 78 6.08 5.71 -6.01
N ILE A 79 5.84 4.41 -5.84
CA ILE A 79 4.50 3.89 -5.49
C ILE A 79 4.35 3.81 -3.97
N ILE A 80 3.29 4.41 -3.42
CA ILE A 80 2.94 4.25 -2.00
C ILE A 80 1.43 4.08 -1.88
N SER A 81 0.98 2.93 -1.36
CA SER A 81 -0.46 2.65 -1.22
C SER A 81 -0.75 1.42 -0.33
N ASN A 82 -2.03 1.15 -0.08
CA ASN A 82 -2.53 -0.10 0.47
C ASN A 82 -3.25 -0.89 -0.64
N PRO A 83 -2.58 -1.87 -1.28
CA PRO A 83 -3.15 -2.62 -2.40
C PRO A 83 -4.30 -3.53 -1.97
N PRO A 84 -5.16 -3.95 -2.92
CA PRO A 84 -6.12 -5.02 -2.66
C PRO A 84 -5.39 -6.30 -2.24
N TYR A 85 -6.02 -7.11 -1.38
CA TYR A 85 -5.43 -8.36 -0.89
C TYR A 85 -5.54 -9.49 -1.91
N THR A 86 -6.50 -9.38 -2.83
CA THR A 86 -6.63 -10.25 -4.00
C THR A 86 -5.52 -9.98 -5.02
N ASN A 87 -5.02 -11.03 -5.67
CA ASN A 87 -3.95 -10.94 -6.68
C ASN A 87 -2.66 -10.19 -6.26
N LYS A 88 -2.37 -10.10 -4.95
CA LYS A 88 -1.19 -9.44 -4.39
C LYS A 88 0.13 -9.79 -5.09
N ARG A 89 0.34 -11.05 -5.49
CA ARG A 89 1.54 -11.44 -6.26
C ARG A 89 1.72 -10.60 -7.53
N LYS A 90 0.67 -10.48 -8.35
CA LYS A 90 0.71 -9.72 -9.61
C LYS A 90 0.91 -8.22 -9.38
N VAL A 91 0.37 -7.70 -8.28
CA VAL A 91 0.60 -6.30 -7.88
C VAL A 91 2.10 -6.05 -7.68
N PHE A 92 2.75 -6.88 -6.87
CA PHE A 92 4.19 -6.74 -6.59
C PHE A 92 5.05 -7.06 -7.82
N GLU A 93 4.70 -8.05 -8.65
CA GLU A 93 5.40 -8.31 -9.93
C GLU A 93 5.41 -7.07 -10.83
N ARG A 94 4.27 -6.37 -10.92
CA ARG A 94 4.17 -5.13 -11.69
C ARG A 94 4.96 -3.99 -11.08
N CYS A 95 4.90 -3.80 -9.76
CA CYS A 95 5.74 -2.82 -9.06
C CYS A 95 7.23 -3.06 -9.31
N MET A 96 7.67 -4.32 -9.27
CA MET A 96 9.07 -4.69 -9.57
C MET A 96 9.44 -4.42 -11.04
N ALA A 97 8.52 -4.65 -11.97
CA ALA A 97 8.75 -4.43 -13.41
C ALA A 97 9.00 -2.96 -13.76
N PHE A 98 8.43 -2.01 -13.00
CA PHE A 98 8.72 -0.59 -13.19
C PHE A 98 10.14 -0.19 -12.82
N ASN A 99 10.85 -1.04 -12.06
CA ASN A 99 12.20 -0.77 -11.59
C ASN A 99 12.33 0.58 -10.85
N LYS A 100 11.26 1.00 -10.16
CA LYS A 100 11.17 2.19 -9.32
C LYS A 100 10.84 1.81 -7.87
N PRO A 101 11.20 2.66 -6.89
CA PRO A 101 10.89 2.39 -5.49
C PRO A 101 9.39 2.23 -5.24
N PHE A 102 9.06 1.39 -4.26
CA PHE A 102 7.68 1.29 -3.77
C PHE A 102 7.63 1.00 -2.27
N ALA A 103 6.48 1.31 -1.66
CA ALA A 103 6.11 0.93 -0.30
C ALA A 103 4.62 0.54 -0.28
N LEU A 104 4.32 -0.75 -0.13
CA LEU A 104 2.96 -1.27 -0.14
C LEU A 104 2.60 -1.85 1.23
N LEU A 105 1.52 -1.36 1.83
CA LEU A 105 1.03 -1.86 3.11
C LEU A 105 0.42 -3.26 2.93
N MET A 106 0.92 -4.27 3.64
CA MET A 106 0.46 -5.66 3.49
C MET A 106 0.52 -6.41 4.81
N SER A 107 -0.29 -7.46 4.94
CA SER A 107 -0.26 -8.34 6.11
C SER A 107 1.06 -9.09 6.23
N ASN A 108 1.55 -9.26 7.46
CA ASN A 108 2.78 -10.02 7.73
C ASN A 108 2.59 -11.52 7.57
N THR A 109 1.34 -12.01 7.50
CA THR A 109 1.07 -13.41 7.16
C THR A 109 1.58 -13.78 5.77
N TRP A 110 1.70 -12.82 4.87
CA TRP A 110 2.19 -13.08 3.52
C TRP A 110 3.63 -13.59 3.52
N LEU A 111 4.46 -13.24 4.51
CA LEU A 111 5.82 -13.76 4.67
C LEU A 111 5.87 -15.29 4.85
N ASN A 112 4.75 -15.94 5.18
CA ASN A 112 4.67 -17.40 5.27
C ASN A 112 4.53 -18.05 3.87
N ASP A 113 4.06 -17.30 2.86
CA ASP A 113 3.88 -17.80 1.51
C ASP A 113 5.23 -17.89 0.75
N ALA A 114 5.28 -18.71 -0.30
CA ALA A 114 6.44 -18.77 -1.20
C ALA A 114 6.60 -17.50 -2.06
N ALA A 115 5.49 -16.82 -2.39
CA ALA A 115 5.48 -15.71 -3.33
C ALA A 115 6.42 -14.53 -2.95
N PRO A 116 6.38 -13.96 -1.73
CA PRO A 116 7.30 -12.87 -1.41
C PRO A 116 8.75 -13.36 -1.38
N LYS A 117 9.01 -14.60 -0.95
CA LYS A 117 10.35 -15.18 -0.97
C LYS A 117 10.91 -15.25 -2.38
N GLN A 118 10.09 -15.61 -3.36
CA GLN A 118 10.47 -15.64 -4.78
C GLN A 118 10.67 -14.24 -5.36
N LEU A 119 9.74 -13.32 -5.10
CA LEU A 119 9.78 -11.95 -5.64
C LEU A 119 10.97 -11.15 -5.13
N PHE A 120 11.31 -11.34 -3.85
CA PHE A 120 12.39 -10.63 -3.18
C PHE A 120 13.66 -11.49 -3.05
N MET A 121 13.77 -12.61 -3.76
CA MET A 121 14.98 -13.45 -3.71
C MET A 121 16.22 -12.72 -4.26
N GLN A 122 16.01 -11.91 -5.31
CA GLN A 122 17.04 -11.15 -6.01
C GLN A 122 16.90 -9.63 -5.83
N LYS A 123 15.99 -9.21 -4.94
CA LYS A 123 15.66 -7.82 -4.67
C LYS A 123 15.60 -7.64 -3.16
N GLU A 124 16.25 -6.60 -2.65
CA GLU A 124 16.28 -6.38 -1.21
C GLU A 124 14.87 -6.05 -0.66
N LEU A 125 14.24 -7.01 0.03
CA LEU A 125 13.02 -6.74 0.78
C LEU A 125 13.32 -5.78 1.93
N GLN A 126 12.55 -4.71 1.99
CA GLN A 126 12.58 -3.75 3.08
C GLN A 126 11.22 -3.74 3.79
N LEU A 127 11.22 -3.66 5.13
CA LEU A 127 10.02 -3.70 5.96
C LEU A 127 9.99 -2.53 6.94
N LEU A 128 8.92 -1.72 6.87
CA LEU A 128 8.55 -0.81 7.96
C LEU A 128 7.47 -1.50 8.79
N MET A 129 7.88 -1.99 9.96
CA MET A 129 7.06 -2.79 10.87
C MET A 129 6.53 -1.95 12.02
N PHE A 130 5.27 -2.16 12.38
CA PHE A 130 4.63 -1.43 13.47
C PHE A 130 4.62 -2.22 14.77
N ASP A 131 4.78 -1.53 15.90
CA ASP A 131 4.68 -2.10 17.26
C ASP A 131 3.26 -2.59 17.62
N LYS A 132 2.25 -2.08 16.90
CA LYS A 132 0.83 -2.41 17.08
C LYS A 132 0.20 -2.80 15.76
N ARG A 133 -0.91 -3.54 15.83
CA ARG A 133 -1.70 -3.92 14.66
C ARG A 133 -2.47 -2.72 14.11
N VAL A 134 -2.36 -2.49 12.82
CA VAL A 134 -3.15 -1.48 12.11
C VAL A 134 -4.62 -1.89 12.09
N ARG A 135 -5.51 -1.01 12.54
CA ARG A 135 -6.96 -1.18 12.52
C ARG A 135 -7.57 -0.52 11.29
N PHE A 136 -7.79 -1.32 10.26
CA PHE A 136 -8.45 -0.88 9.04
C PHE A 136 -9.96 -0.70 9.27
N ASN A 137 -10.54 0.28 8.58
CA ASN A 137 -11.98 0.49 8.54
C ASN A 137 -12.52 -0.05 7.22
N CYS A 138 -13.24 -1.17 7.27
CA CYS A 138 -13.85 -1.77 6.09
C CYS A 138 -15.35 -1.47 6.13
N ARG A 139 -15.85 -0.68 5.17
CA ARG A 139 -17.29 -0.31 5.05
C ARG A 139 -17.90 0.31 6.31
N GLY A 140 -17.17 1.18 7.01
CA GLY A 140 -17.63 1.84 8.24
C GLY A 140 -17.45 1.01 9.51
N ILE A 141 -17.00 -0.24 9.40
CA ILE A 141 -16.76 -1.12 10.53
C ILE A 141 -15.26 -1.20 10.81
N VAL A 142 -14.87 -0.72 11.98
CA VAL A 142 -13.50 -0.93 12.50
C VAL A 142 -13.41 -2.37 12.99
N ASN A 143 -12.58 -3.18 12.32
CA ASN A 143 -12.38 -4.56 12.73
C ASN A 143 -11.52 -4.61 14.01
N ASN A 144 -12.15 -4.84 15.15
CA ASN A 144 -11.46 -4.98 16.44
C ASN A 144 -10.84 -6.37 16.66
N LYS A 145 -11.03 -7.33 15.74
CA LYS A 145 -10.53 -8.71 15.83
C LYS A 145 -9.32 -8.97 14.93
N ILE A 146 -8.49 -7.96 14.69
CA ILE A 146 -7.32 -8.13 13.81
C ILE A 146 -6.30 -9.02 14.51
N THR A 147 -6.12 -10.21 13.94
CA THR A 147 -5.23 -11.26 14.46
C THR A 147 -3.78 -11.06 14.03
N PHE A 148 -3.55 -10.40 12.89
CA PHE A 148 -2.22 -10.30 12.28
C PHE A 148 -1.75 -8.86 12.12
N SER A 149 -0.46 -8.64 12.32
CA SER A 149 0.19 -7.35 12.05
C SER A 149 0.32 -7.09 10.55
N SER A 150 0.49 -5.82 10.21
CA SER A 150 0.80 -5.37 8.84
C SER A 150 2.08 -4.55 8.86
N SER A 151 2.75 -4.47 7.73
CA SER A 151 3.98 -3.70 7.55
C SER A 151 3.99 -3.15 6.12
N TYR A 152 4.72 -2.06 5.88
CA TYR A 152 5.02 -1.71 4.49
C TYR A 152 6.10 -2.66 3.98
N TYR A 153 5.81 -3.28 2.84
CA TYR A 153 6.76 -4.04 2.05
C TYR A 153 7.30 -3.09 1.00
N CYS A 154 8.59 -2.85 1.07
CA CYS A 154 9.25 -1.85 0.26
C CYS A 154 10.39 -2.46 -0.54
N TRP A 155 10.79 -1.76 -1.59
CA TRP A 155 12.02 -2.00 -2.33
C TRP A 155 12.64 -0.67 -2.74
N ASN A 156 13.96 -0.52 -2.52
CA ASN A 156 14.75 0.66 -2.84
C ASN A 156 14.16 1.99 -2.29
N PHE A 157 13.60 1.95 -1.07
CA PHE A 157 12.88 3.09 -0.48
C PHE A 157 13.35 3.40 0.94
N LEU A 158 13.43 2.39 1.81
CA LEU A 158 13.84 2.58 3.20
C LEU A 158 15.38 2.62 3.31
N PRO A 159 15.92 3.33 4.33
CA PRO A 159 17.37 3.42 4.55
C PRO A 159 18.01 2.12 5.08
N LYS A 160 17.20 1.14 5.49
CA LYS A 160 17.65 -0.20 5.90
C LYS A 160 16.55 -1.24 5.72
N GLN A 161 16.92 -2.51 5.72
CA GLN A 161 16.02 -3.63 5.47
C GLN A 161 14.85 -3.74 6.45
N ILE A 162 15.06 -3.50 7.75
CA ILE A 162 13.98 -3.63 8.74
C ILE A 162 14.01 -2.42 9.68
N ILE A 163 12.89 -1.72 9.75
CA ILE A 163 12.64 -0.60 10.66
C ILE A 163 11.43 -0.95 11.51
N MET A 164 11.58 -0.89 12.84
CA MET A 164 10.47 -0.97 13.78
C MET A 164 10.01 0.45 14.10
N HIS A 165 8.71 0.70 14.10
CA HIS A 165 8.12 2.01 14.34
C HIS A 165 6.95 1.93 15.31
N THR A 166 6.90 2.85 16.26
CA THR A 166 5.81 2.94 17.25
C THR A 166 4.67 3.77 16.70
N ILE A 167 3.48 3.18 16.57
CA ILE A 167 2.29 3.91 16.09
C ILE A 167 1.39 4.35 17.25
N ASN A 168 0.83 5.55 17.11
CA ASN A 168 -0.11 6.11 18.07
C ASN A 168 -1.57 5.92 17.61
N THR A 169 -2.24 4.93 18.19
CA THR A 169 -3.61 4.54 17.83
C THR A 169 -4.69 5.33 18.58
N THR A 170 -4.36 6.20 19.54
CA THR A 170 -5.37 6.88 20.39
C THR A 170 -6.00 8.10 19.75
N LYS A 171 -5.43 8.65 18.68
CA LYS A 171 -6.00 9.81 17.94
C LYS A 171 -7.02 9.43 16.86
N ALA A 172 -7.39 8.15 16.72
CA ALA A 172 -8.08 7.63 15.53
C ALA A 172 -9.61 7.46 15.65
N ILE A 173 -10.22 7.88 16.75
CA ILE A 173 -11.69 7.89 16.87
C ILE A 173 -12.11 9.34 17.12
N PRO A 174 -12.49 10.10 16.08
CA PRO A 174 -13.39 11.22 16.29
C PRO A 174 -14.61 10.65 17.02
N LYS A 175 -14.89 11.16 18.23
CA LYS A 175 -16.23 11.01 18.78
C LYS A 175 -17.11 11.91 17.92
N ASP A 176 -18.10 11.31 17.27
CA ASP A 176 -19.25 12.06 16.76
C ASP A 176 -19.93 12.82 17.92
#